data_AF-X1K8E4-F1
#
_entry.id   AF-X1K8E4-F1
#
_cell.length_a   1.000
_cell.length_b   1.000
_cell.length_c   1.000
_cell.angle_alpha   90.00
_cell.angle_beta   90.00
_cell.angle_gamma   90.00
#
_symmetry.space_group_name_H-M   'P 1'
#
loop_
_entity.id
_entity.type
_entity.pdbx_description
1 polymer ?
#
loop_
_entity_poly.entity_id
_entity_poly.type
_entity_poly.pdbx_seq_one_letter_code
_entity_poly.pdbx_strand_id
1 'polypeptide(L)'
;GEYGSAYMTSFGDYYRIPPIRVNSVDSTGAGDAFIGGFVYGLVQKKKIYNCVTLGNIAGALSVKKVGAQASLPHENELKNFLKTENINYI
;
A
#
# COMPACT_ATOMS: atom_id res chain seq x y z
N GLY A 1 -3.58 -5.73 -5.56
CA GLY A 1 -4.86 -6.49 -5.56
C GLY A 1 -4.77 -7.65 -4.59
N GLU A 2 -5.73 -8.59 -4.62
CA GLU A 2 -5.75 -9.74 -3.68
C GLU A 2 -4.54 -10.67 -3.79
N TYR A 3 -3.83 -10.65 -4.93
CA TYR A 3 -2.58 -11.39 -5.16
C TYR A 3 -1.30 -10.61 -4.82
N GLY A 4 -1.46 -9.40 -4.25
CA GLY A 4 -0.39 -8.48 -3.91
C GLY A 4 -0.06 -7.54 -5.05
N SER A 5 1.24 -7.27 -5.20
CA SER A 5 1.82 -6.43 -6.25
C SER A 5 3.22 -6.94 -6.61
N ALA A 6 3.77 -6.42 -7.70
CA ALA A 6 5.13 -6.75 -8.12
C ALA A 6 5.80 -5.51 -8.72
N TYR A 7 7.13 -5.50 -8.70
CA TYR A 7 7.93 -4.51 -9.41
C TYR A 7 9.14 -5.19 -10.07
N MET A 8 9.64 -4.57 -11.14
CA MET A 8 10.77 -5.06 -11.91
C MET A 8 11.82 -3.95 -12.03
N THR A 9 13.10 -4.30 -11.92
CA THR A 9 14.21 -3.36 -12.18
C THR A 9 14.55 -3.35 -13.66
N SER A 10 15.29 -2.33 -14.11
CA SER A 10 15.83 -2.28 -15.47
C SER A 10 16.83 -3.42 -15.77
N PHE A 11 17.33 -4.10 -14.74
CA PHE A 11 18.24 -5.24 -14.87
C PHE A 11 17.50 -6.59 -15.00
N GLY A 12 16.17 -6.57 -14.98
CA GLY A 12 15.34 -7.78 -15.09
C GLY A 12 15.06 -8.47 -13.75
N ASP A 13 15.49 -7.90 -12.62
CA ASP A 13 15.12 -8.43 -11.31
C ASP A 13 13.62 -8.25 -11.09
N TYR A 14 12.94 -9.33 -10.69
CA TYR A 14 11.51 -9.33 -10.42
C TYR A 14 11.24 -9.58 -8.94
N TYR A 15 10.45 -8.72 -8.32
CA TYR A 15 10.11 -8.80 -6.90
C TYR A 15 8.59 -8.84 -6.75
N ARG A 16 8.11 -9.81 -5.98
CA ARG A 16 6.70 -9.93 -5.61
C ARG A 16 6.51 -9.53 -4.17
N ILE A 17 5.54 -8.67 -3.91
CA ILE A 17 5.12 -8.25 -2.57
C ILE A 17 3.81 -8.96 -2.23
N PRO A 18 3.73 -9.65 -1.09
CA PRO A 18 2.51 -10.34 -0.69
C PRO A 18 1.33 -9.37 -0.51
N PRO A 19 0.09 -9.84 -0.68
CA PRO A 19 -1.09 -9.05 -0.41
C PRO A 19 -1.23 -8.75 1.09
N ILE A 20 -1.85 -7.60 1.38
CA ILE A 20 -2.39 -7.32 2.70
C ILE A 20 -3.85 -7.79 2.70
N ARG A 21 -4.15 -8.82 3.50
CA ARG A 21 -5.49 -9.41 3.56
C ARG A 21 -6.39 -8.58 4.47
N VAL A 22 -7.53 -8.16 3.93
CA VAL A 22 -8.55 -7.37 4.62
C VAL A 22 -9.93 -7.81 4.17
N ASN A 23 -10.95 -7.53 4.97
CA ASN A 23 -12.34 -7.66 4.55
C ASN A 23 -12.70 -6.45 3.67
N SER A 24 -12.79 -6.68 2.36
CA SER A 24 -13.11 -5.65 1.36
C SER A 24 -14.59 -5.31 1.35
N VAL A 25 -14.91 -4.03 1.25
CA VAL A 25 -16.27 -3.46 1.14
C VAL A 25 -16.47 -2.84 -0.24
N ASP A 26 -15.52 -2.04 -0.71
CA ASP A 26 -15.58 -1.35 -2.01
C ASP A 26 -14.16 -1.21 -2.57
N SER A 27 -13.90 -1.71 -3.78
CA SER A 27 -12.57 -1.64 -4.39
C SER A 27 -12.27 -0.30 -5.10
N THR A 28 -13.26 0.59 -5.16
CA THR A 28 -13.12 1.88 -5.85
C THR A 28 -12.05 2.73 -5.17
N GLY A 29 -11.06 3.23 -5.93
CA GLY A 29 -9.96 4.04 -5.40
C GLY A 29 -8.77 3.27 -4.84
N ALA A 30 -8.80 1.93 -4.84
CA ALA A 30 -7.68 1.12 -4.32
C ALA A 30 -6.35 1.35 -5.07
N GLY A 31 -6.42 1.61 -6.38
CA GLY A 31 -5.26 1.95 -7.20
C GLY A 31 -4.69 3.33 -6.86
N ASP A 32 -5.55 4.32 -6.67
CA ASP A 32 -5.15 5.68 -6.29
C ASP A 32 -4.51 5.69 -4.91
N ALA A 33 -5.10 4.96 -3.95
CA ALA A 33 -4.53 4.75 -2.63
C ALA A 33 -3.16 4.06 -2.71
N PHE A 34 -3.01 3.04 -3.56
CA PHE A 34 -1.73 2.37 -3.78
C PHE A 34 -0.66 3.34 -4.30
N ILE A 35 -0.98 4.15 -5.32
CA ILE A 35 -0.05 5.14 -5.86
C ILE A 35 0.31 6.17 -4.78
N GLY A 36 -0.68 6.66 -4.02
CA GLY A 36 -0.47 7.58 -2.91
C GLY A 36 0.50 7.03 -1.87
N GLY A 37 0.30 5.78 -1.42
CA GLY A 37 1.20 5.10 -0.48
C GLY A 37 2.61 4.87 -1.05
N PHE A 38 2.71 4.53 -2.34
CA PHE A 38 3.99 4.36 -3.02
C PHE A 38 4.78 5.67 -3.11
N VAL A 39 4.13 6.75 -3.56
CA VAL A 39 4.74 8.09 -3.66
C VAL A 39 5.11 8.64 -2.29
N TYR A 40 4.29 8.40 -1.26
CA TYR A 40 4.61 8.76 0.12
C TYR A 40 5.93 8.10 0.59
N GLY A 41 6.16 6.83 0.25
CA GLY A 41 7.43 6.16 0.51
C GLY A 41 8.60 6.74 -0.28
N LEU A 42 8.39 7.07 -1.56
CA LEU A 42 9.42 7.65 -2.43
C LEU A 42 9.89 9.01 -1.95
N VAL A 43 8.97 9.91 -1.59
CA VAL A 43 9.30 11.26 -1.09
C VAL A 43 10.12 11.17 0.21
N GLN A 44 9.90 10.13 1.00
CA GLN A 44 10.69 9.82 2.19
C GLN A 44 11.99 9.05 1.92
N LYS A 45 12.38 8.86 0.65
CA LYS A 45 13.59 8.16 0.23
C LYS A 45 13.70 6.73 0.77
N LYS A 46 12.56 6.05 0.94
CA LYS A 46 12.53 4.64 1.35
C LYS A 46 12.98 3.74 0.19
N LYS A 47 13.38 2.50 0.51
CA LYS A 47 13.70 1.47 -0.50
C LYS A 47 12.44 1.14 -1.31
N ILE A 48 12.58 0.82 -2.60
CA ILE A 48 11.45 0.48 -3.50
C ILE A 48 10.53 -0.60 -2.90
N TYR A 49 11.10 -1.64 -2.29
CA TYR A 49 10.33 -2.67 -1.58
C TYR A 49 9.37 -2.07 -0.55
N ASN A 50 9.85 -1.12 0.26
CA ASN A 50 9.06 -0.45 1.29
C ASN A 50 8.00 0.46 0.65
N CYS A 51 8.34 1.18 -0.42
CA CYS A 51 7.37 2.02 -1.14
C CYS A 51 6.22 1.18 -1.69
N VAL A 52 6.51 0.06 -2.35
CA VAL A 52 5.48 -0.84 -2.89
C VAL A 52 4.66 -1.47 -1.76
N THR A 53 5.28 -1.78 -0.63
CA THR A 53 4.56 -2.30 0.55
C THR A 53 3.64 -1.25 1.16
N LEU A 54 4.07 0.02 1.26
CA LEU A 54 3.21 1.14 1.70
C LEU A 54 2.03 1.33 0.74
N GLY A 55 2.24 1.19 -0.57
CA GLY A 55 1.17 1.16 -1.55
C GLY A 55 0.18 0.02 -1.30
N ASN A 56 0.67 -1.21 -1.06
CA ASN A 56 -0.21 -2.36 -0.75
C ASN A 56 -1.06 -2.10 0.49
N ILE A 57 -0.47 -1.53 1.54
CA ILE A 57 -1.19 -1.21 2.78
C ILE A 57 -2.23 -0.13 2.51
N ALA A 58 -1.87 0.94 1.82
CA ALA A 58 -2.79 2.03 1.52
C ALA A 58 -3.99 1.55 0.68
N GLY A 59 -3.73 0.75 -0.36
CA GLY A 59 -4.77 0.09 -1.14
C GLY A 59 -5.68 -0.79 -0.27
N ALA A 60 -5.10 -1.64 0.59
CA ALA A 60 -5.87 -2.51 1.47
C ALA A 60 -6.69 -1.74 2.52
N LEU A 61 -6.20 -0.60 3.03
CA LEU A 61 -6.97 0.23 3.96
C LEU A 61 -8.13 0.93 3.25
N SER A 62 -7.93 1.37 2.01
CA SER A 62 -8.97 2.04 1.23
C SER A 62 -10.18 1.14 0.98
N VAL A 63 -9.95 -0.14 0.67
CA VAL A 63 -11.08 -1.02 0.33
C VAL A 63 -12.00 -1.36 1.50
N LYS A 64 -11.64 -0.96 2.73
CA LYS A 64 -12.45 -1.17 3.94
C LYS A 64 -13.56 -0.12 4.12
N LYS A 65 -13.61 0.92 3.28
CA LYS A 65 -14.59 2.01 3.33
C LYS A 65 -15.19 2.25 1.94
N VAL A 66 -16.40 2.80 1.87
CA VAL A 66 -17.09 3.09 0.61
C VAL A 66 -16.55 4.38 -0.02
N GLY A 67 -16.42 4.38 -1.36
CA GLY A 67 -16.11 5.54 -2.19
C GLY A 67 -14.61 5.74 -2.45
N ALA A 68 -14.26 6.34 -3.60
CA ALA A 68 -12.87 6.47 -4.04
C ALA A 68 -12.01 7.38 -3.15
N GLN A 69 -12.39 8.66 -3.03
CA GLN A 69 -11.58 9.64 -2.31
C GLN A 69 -11.80 9.56 -0.79
N ALA A 70 -13.06 9.32 -0.36
CA ALA A 70 -13.41 9.24 1.05
C ALA A 70 -12.79 8.04 1.77
N SER A 71 -12.37 7.01 1.01
CA SER A 71 -11.72 5.83 1.56
C SER A 71 -10.19 5.95 1.68
N LEU A 72 -9.58 6.99 1.11
CA LEU A 72 -8.13 7.16 1.17
C LEU A 72 -7.65 7.21 2.63
N PRO A 73 -6.62 6.42 3.00
CA PRO A 73 -6.14 6.39 4.37
C PRO A 73 -5.35 7.65 4.71
N HIS A 74 -5.54 8.15 5.93
CA HIS A 74 -4.66 9.17 6.49
C HIS A 74 -3.33 8.56 6.99
N GLU A 75 -2.31 9.41 7.15
CA GLU A 75 -0.99 8.99 7.64
C GLU A 75 -1.05 8.24 8.98
N ASN A 76 -1.93 8.66 9.89
CA ASN A 76 -2.09 8.00 11.18
C ASN A 76 -2.66 6.58 11.05
N GLU A 77 -3.60 6.35 10.13
CA GLU A 77 -4.15 5.02 9.87
C GLU A 77 -3.07 4.09 9.30
N LEU A 78 -2.23 4.61 8.42
CA LEU A 78 -1.09 3.90 7.85
C LEU A 78 -0.06 3.52 8.93
N LYS A 79 0.35 4.48 9.78
CA LYS A 79 1.29 4.26 10.88
C LYS A 79 0.76 3.26 11.91
N ASN A 80 -0.52 3.37 12.27
CA ASN A 80 -1.16 2.44 13.18
C ASN A 80 -1.15 1.02 12.62
N PHE A 81 -1.48 0.85 11.34
CA PHE A 81 -1.44 -0.46 10.67
C PHE A 81 -0.03 -1.08 10.73
N LEU A 82 0.99 -0.30 10.37
CA LEU A 82 2.38 -0.76 10.40
C LEU A 82 2.82 -1.19 11.81
N LYS A 83 2.41 -0.45 12.85
CA LYS A 83 2.71 -0.78 14.24
C LYS A 83 2.02 -2.09 14.67
N THR A 84 0.75 -2.29 14.30
CA THR A 84 -0.01 -3.49 14.63
C THR A 84 0.58 -4.75 13.98
N GLU A 85 1.05 -4.63 12.74
CA GLU A 85 1.61 -5.75 11.98
C GLU A 85 3.12 -5.97 12.24
N ASN A 86 3.73 -5.23 13.18
CA ASN A 86 5.17 -5.24 13.47
C ASN A 86 6.06 -4.98 12.23
N ILE A 87 5.59 -4.08 11.36
CA ILE A 87 6.27 -3.72 10.12
C ILE A 87 7.03 -2.41 10.30
N ASN A 88 8.37 -2.48 10.32
CA ASN A 88 9.24 -1.30 10.46
C ASN A 88 9.65 -0.70 9.11
N TYR A 89 8.76 0.11 8.51
CA TYR A 89 9.08 0.88 7.28
C TYR A 89 9.10 2.40 7.47
N ILE A 90 8.53 2.90 8.56
CA ILE A 90 8.50 4.33 8.89
C ILE A 90 9.40 4.55 10.10
#